data_AF-A0A5C3EBC2-F1
#
_entry.id   AF-A0A5C3EBC2-F1
#
_cell.length_a   1.000
_cell.length_b   1.000
_cell.length_c   1.000
_cell.angle_alpha   90.00
_cell.angle_beta   90.00
_cell.angle_gamma   90.00
#
_symmetry.space_group_name_H-M   'P 1'
#
loop_
_entity.id
_entity.type
_entity.pdbx_description
1 polymer ?
#
loop_
_entity_poly.entity_id
_entity_poly.type
_entity_poly.pdbx_seq_one_letter_code
_entity_poly.pdbx_strand_id
1 'polypeptide(L)'
;MSAQDEGTPNVAFQNEAKYPGQTTEFRGPGVSAENPAGAFPRDTRQPDPHPLEANRPKSTIFSAIENPYALQEALTKLESSLDDVIGLFQTEKNTLAREGNFSKGKQGIELFESWKQELERIKAGQE
;
A
#
# COMPACT_ATOMS: atom_id res chain seq x y z
N MET A 1 50.24 -30.39 30.36
CA MET A 1 49.67 -30.60 29.02
C MET A 1 48.24 -30.04 29.09
N SER A 2 48.04 -28.71 28.98
CA SER A 2 47.83 -27.91 27.74
C SER A 2 46.73 -28.54 26.87
N ALA A 3 45.58 -27.93 26.58
CA ALA A 3 45.30 -26.61 25.98
C ALA A 3 43.89 -26.11 26.43
N GLN A 4 43.68 -24.85 26.81
CA GLN A 4 43.30 -23.69 25.96
C GLN A 4 42.08 -23.94 25.06
N ASP A 5 40.96 -23.25 25.34
CA ASP A 5 40.19 -22.40 24.39
C ASP A 5 38.85 -22.03 25.03
N GLU A 6 38.69 -20.77 25.45
CA GLU A 6 38.04 -19.70 24.69
C GLU A 6 36.51 -19.82 24.73
N GLY A 7 35.90 -18.88 25.47
CA GLY A 7 34.47 -18.83 25.74
C GLY A 7 33.64 -18.73 24.47
N THR A 8 32.47 -19.34 24.48
CA THR A 8 31.49 -19.16 23.40
C THR A 8 30.40 -18.18 23.82
N PRO A 9 30.19 -17.11 23.02
CA PRO A 9 29.29 -16.02 23.34
C PRO A 9 27.81 -16.40 23.13
N ASN A 10 27.00 -15.58 23.79
CA ASN A 10 25.55 -15.49 23.84
C ASN A 10 24.76 -16.04 22.64
N VAL A 11 23.67 -16.72 23.02
CA VAL A 11 22.58 -17.25 22.20
C VAL A 11 22.03 -16.19 21.23
N ALA A 12 22.21 -16.40 19.93
CA ALA A 12 21.47 -15.64 18.91
C ALA A 12 20.13 -16.35 18.65
N PHE A 13 19.07 -15.83 19.26
CA PHE A 13 17.68 -16.19 18.94
C PHE A 13 17.36 -15.71 17.52
N GLN A 14 16.90 -16.62 16.66
CA GLN A 14 16.40 -16.26 15.35
C GLN A 14 15.05 -15.55 15.48
N ASN A 15 15.00 -14.30 15.07
CA ASN A 15 13.76 -13.59 14.82
C ASN A 15 13.95 -12.78 13.53
N GLU A 16 14.17 -13.47 12.41
CA GLU A 16 14.35 -12.86 11.08
C GLU A 16 13.09 -12.12 10.61
N ALA A 17 11.92 -12.43 11.16
CA ALA A 17 10.71 -11.62 10.97
C ALA A 17 10.85 -10.19 11.58
N LYS A 18 11.81 -9.98 12.48
CA LYS A 18 12.02 -8.70 13.18
C LYS A 18 13.20 -7.88 12.64
N TYR A 19 14.16 -8.50 11.94
CA TYR A 19 15.39 -7.83 11.46
C TYR A 19 15.78 -8.28 10.05
N PRO A 20 15.31 -7.60 8.99
CA PRO A 20 15.67 -7.94 7.62
C PRO A 20 17.15 -7.65 7.34
N GLY A 21 17.89 -8.63 6.81
CA GLY A 21 19.30 -8.51 6.40
C GLY A 21 20.32 -9.19 7.34
N GLN A 22 19.88 -9.85 8.41
CA GLN A 22 20.77 -10.57 9.33
C GLN A 22 21.08 -11.98 8.80
N THR A 23 22.14 -12.13 7.98
CA THR A 23 22.67 -13.46 7.63
C THR A 23 23.38 -14.06 8.84
N THR A 24 22.62 -14.58 9.80
CA THR A 24 23.17 -15.32 10.92
C THR A 24 23.64 -16.69 10.42
N GLU A 25 24.94 -16.96 10.51
CA GLU A 25 25.47 -18.29 10.23
C GLU A 25 24.75 -19.32 11.12
N PHE A 26 23.98 -20.23 10.50
CA PHE A 26 23.16 -21.22 11.17
C PHE A 26 24.05 -22.31 11.80
N ARG A 27 24.67 -22.00 12.95
CA ARG A 27 25.47 -22.95 13.73
C ARG A 27 24.67 -23.35 14.97
N GLY A 28 24.21 -24.61 14.98
CA GLY A 28 23.56 -25.19 16.15
C GLY A 28 24.52 -25.34 17.34
N PRO A 29 23.99 -25.65 18.55
CA PRO A 29 24.84 -26.11 19.64
C PRO A 29 25.56 -27.37 19.16
N GLY A 30 26.89 -27.30 19.10
CA GLY A 30 27.72 -28.38 18.59
C GLY A 30 27.60 -29.66 19.43
N VAL A 31 28.48 -30.62 19.17
CA VAL A 31 28.49 -31.89 19.92
C VAL A 31 28.56 -31.64 21.43
N SER A 32 27.65 -32.25 22.18
CA SER A 32 27.58 -32.16 23.65
C SER A 32 27.29 -33.55 24.23
N ALA A 33 27.50 -33.74 25.54
CA ALA A 33 27.21 -35.01 26.22
C ALA A 33 25.75 -35.47 26.02
N GLU A 34 24.81 -34.52 25.92
CA GLU A 34 23.38 -34.78 25.70
C GLU A 34 23.00 -34.83 24.21
N ASN A 35 23.85 -34.30 23.30
CA ASN A 35 23.65 -34.35 21.85
C ASN A 35 24.95 -34.79 21.16
N PRO A 36 25.37 -36.06 21.35
CA PRO A 36 26.64 -36.55 20.82
C PRO A 36 26.66 -36.56 19.29
N ALA A 37 25.49 -36.62 18.65
CA ALA A 37 25.35 -36.55 17.20
C ALA A 37 25.32 -35.12 16.64
N GLY A 38 25.33 -34.09 17.50
CA GLY A 38 25.22 -32.69 17.07
C GLY A 38 23.97 -32.43 16.22
N ALA A 39 22.88 -33.15 16.49
CA ALA A 39 21.66 -33.07 15.71
C ALA A 39 21.03 -31.68 15.91
N PHE A 40 21.04 -30.88 14.85
CA PHE A 40 20.39 -29.59 14.81
C PHE A 40 19.49 -29.54 13.57
N PRO A 41 18.18 -29.30 13.72
CA PRO A 41 17.28 -29.20 12.57
C PRO A 41 17.77 -28.08 11.66
N ARG A 42 18.21 -28.43 10.45
CA ARG A 42 18.52 -27.42 9.43
C ARG A 42 17.20 -26.84 8.98
N ASP A 43 16.97 -25.54 9.20
CA ASP A 43 15.80 -24.90 8.64
C ASP A 43 15.96 -24.85 7.12
N THR A 44 15.33 -25.77 6.41
CA THR A 44 15.32 -25.85 4.95
C THR A 44 14.16 -25.07 4.34
N ARG A 45 13.41 -24.31 5.15
CA ARG A 45 12.33 -23.46 4.64
C ARG A 45 12.98 -22.37 3.80
N GLN A 46 12.82 -22.48 2.48
CA GLN A 46 13.12 -21.37 1.60
C GLN A 46 12.14 -20.24 1.93
N PRO A 47 12.62 -18.97 1.99
CA PRO A 47 11.71 -17.84 2.02
C PRO A 47 10.75 -17.97 0.84
N ASP A 48 9.45 -17.84 1.09
CA ASP A 48 8.47 -17.83 0.01
C ASP A 48 8.86 -16.70 -0.97
N PRO A 49 9.12 -16.98 -2.26
CA PRO A 49 9.45 -15.94 -3.23
C PRO A 49 8.31 -14.93 -3.42
N HIS A 50 7.08 -15.27 -2.97
CA HIS A 50 5.91 -14.41 -3.01
C HIS A 50 5.27 -14.28 -1.62
N PRO A 51 5.90 -13.55 -0.68
CA PRO A 51 5.29 -13.32 0.63
C PRO A 51 3.92 -12.69 0.44
N LEU A 52 2.90 -13.23 1.13
CA LEU A 52 1.49 -12.80 1.03
C LEU A 52 1.29 -11.28 1.21
N GLU A 53 2.20 -10.61 1.92
CA GLU A 53 2.18 -9.15 2.10
C GLU A 53 2.48 -8.37 0.82
N ALA A 54 3.28 -8.92 -0.10
CA ALA A 54 3.57 -8.30 -1.40
C ALA A 54 2.37 -8.32 -2.36
N ASN A 55 1.41 -9.23 -2.12
CA ASN A 55 0.19 -9.36 -2.92
C ASN A 55 -1.06 -8.82 -2.19
N ARG A 56 -0.90 -8.13 -1.05
CA ARG A 56 -2.07 -7.50 -0.43
C ARG A 56 -2.62 -6.46 -1.40
N PRO A 57 -3.93 -6.51 -1.72
CA PRO A 57 -4.55 -5.47 -2.53
C PRO A 57 -4.28 -4.14 -1.83
N LYS A 58 -3.77 -3.16 -2.58
CA LYS A 58 -3.55 -1.80 -2.07
C LYS A 58 -4.81 -1.36 -1.34
N SER A 59 -4.68 -0.90 -0.10
CA SER A 59 -5.80 -0.41 0.68
C SER A 59 -6.39 0.80 -0.05
N THR A 60 -7.53 0.62 -0.70
CA THR A 60 -8.28 1.68 -1.36
C THR A 60 -9.21 2.35 -0.35
N ILE A 61 -9.73 3.56 -0.61
CA ILE A 61 -10.71 4.17 0.30
C ILE A 61 -11.96 3.29 0.53
N PHE A 62 -12.28 2.42 -0.42
CA PHE A 62 -13.38 1.46 -0.29
C PHE A 62 -13.14 0.43 0.82
N SER A 63 -11.88 0.14 1.15
CA SER A 63 -11.52 -0.73 2.27
C SER A 63 -11.66 -0.05 3.64
N ALA A 64 -11.74 1.28 3.67
CA ALA A 64 -11.90 2.06 4.90
C ALA A 64 -13.37 2.23 5.32
N ILE A 65 -14.34 1.81 4.49
CA ILE A 65 -15.77 1.97 4.73
C ILE A 65 -16.43 0.60 4.81
N GLU A 66 -17.30 0.44 5.81
CA GLU A 66 -18.01 -0.82 6.09
C GLU A 66 -18.98 -1.22 4.96
N ASN A 67 -19.57 -0.24 4.27
CA ASN A 67 -20.43 -0.44 3.11
C ASN A 67 -19.85 0.22 1.84
N PRO A 68 -19.15 -0.53 0.97
CA PRO A 68 -18.55 0.01 -0.25
C PRO A 68 -19.59 0.47 -1.28
N TYR A 69 -20.79 -0.12 -1.29
CA TYR A 69 -21.87 0.28 -2.20
C TYR A 69 -22.43 1.66 -1.86
N ALA A 70 -22.53 1.99 -0.57
CA ALA A 70 -22.97 3.31 -0.13
C ALA A 70 -21.98 4.41 -0.57
N LEU A 71 -20.67 4.12 -0.52
CA LEU A 71 -19.65 5.03 -1.04
C LEU A 71 -19.78 5.20 -2.55
N GLN A 72 -19.95 4.11 -3.30
CA GLN A 72 -20.12 4.16 -4.76
C GLN A 72 -21.36 4.99 -5.16
N GLU A 73 -22.47 4.84 -4.46
CA GLU A 73 -23.68 5.64 -4.69
C GLU A 73 -23.43 7.13 -4.39
N ALA A 74 -22.74 7.44 -3.29
CA ALA A 74 -22.40 8.82 -2.93
C ALA A 74 -21.47 9.47 -3.97
N LEU A 75 -20.47 8.74 -4.46
CA LEU A 75 -19.56 9.20 -5.53
C LEU A 75 -20.32 9.42 -6.84
N THR A 76 -21.27 8.56 -7.19
CA THR A 76 -22.10 8.72 -8.40
C THR A 76 -22.98 9.97 -8.30
N LYS A 77 -23.55 10.26 -7.12
CA LYS A 77 -24.31 11.49 -6.88
C LYS A 77 -23.41 12.73 -6.97
N LEU A 78 -22.18 12.64 -6.45
CA LEU A 78 -21.20 13.72 -6.54
C LEU A 78 -20.84 14.02 -8.01
N GLU A 79 -20.58 13.00 -8.83
CA GLU A 79 -20.35 13.16 -10.26
C GLU A 79 -21.51 13.85 -10.97
N SER A 80 -22.75 13.43 -10.70
CA SER A 80 -23.94 14.08 -11.27
C SER A 80 -24.01 15.56 -10.88
N SER A 81 -23.72 15.89 -9.62
CA SER A 81 -23.75 17.28 -9.15
C SER A 81 -22.64 18.14 -9.78
N LEU A 82 -21.48 17.55 -10.08
CA LEU A 82 -20.40 18.23 -10.79
C LEU A 82 -20.79 18.51 -12.24
N ASP A 83 -21.45 17.57 -12.91
CA ASP A 83 -21.97 17.75 -14.26
C ASP A 83 -23.02 18.86 -14.31
N ASP A 84 -23.89 18.96 -13.31
CA ASP A 84 -24.85 20.07 -13.19
C ASP A 84 -24.14 21.43 -13.08
N VAL A 85 -23.11 21.53 -12.21
CA VAL A 85 -22.33 22.76 -12.04
C VAL A 85 -21.60 23.14 -13.33
N ILE A 86 -20.97 22.17 -14.00
CA ILE A 86 -20.31 22.39 -15.29
C ILE A 86 -21.35 22.87 -16.33
N GLY A 87 -22.53 22.26 -16.36
CA GLY A 87 -23.63 22.64 -17.25
C GLY A 87 -24.09 24.09 -17.05
N LEU A 88 -24.13 24.57 -15.80
CA LEU A 88 -24.42 25.97 -15.48
C LEU A 88 -23.37 26.91 -16.09
N PHE A 89 -22.08 26.63 -15.87
CA PHE A 89 -21.00 27.43 -16.47
C PHE A 89 -21.02 27.37 -18.00
N GLN A 90 -21.31 26.21 -18.60
CA GLN A 90 -21.40 26.09 -20.06
C GLN A 90 -22.59 26.86 -20.64
N THR A 91 -23.72 26.90 -19.93
CA THR A 91 -24.88 27.70 -20.34
C THR A 91 -24.55 29.19 -20.27
N GLU A 92 -23.94 29.62 -19.16
CA GLU A 92 -23.48 30.99 -18.97
C GLU A 92 -22.37 31.40 -19.94
N LYS A 93 -21.51 30.47 -20.36
CA LYS A 93 -20.52 30.70 -21.43
C LYS A 93 -21.19 31.18 -22.70
N ASN A 94 -22.29 30.55 -23.11
CA ASN A 94 -22.95 30.88 -24.37
C ASN A 94 -23.60 32.27 -24.33
N THR A 95 -24.02 32.74 -23.16
CA THR A 95 -24.55 34.09 -22.94
C THR A 95 -23.45 35.13 -22.75
N LEU A 96 -22.50 34.90 -21.83
CA LEU A 96 -21.44 35.84 -21.45
C LEU A 96 -20.26 35.90 -22.43
N ALA A 97 -20.02 34.86 -23.24
CA ALA A 97 -18.97 34.92 -24.27
C ALA A 97 -19.31 35.96 -25.35
N ARG A 98 -20.57 36.36 -25.50
CA ARG A 98 -20.96 37.51 -26.34
C ARG A 98 -20.49 38.85 -25.77
N GLU A 99 -20.26 38.92 -24.45
CA GLU A 99 -19.86 40.12 -23.71
C GLU A 99 -18.35 40.15 -23.36
N GLY A 100 -17.60 39.12 -23.77
CA GLY A 100 -16.13 39.13 -23.75
C GLY A 100 -15.45 38.83 -22.41
N ASN A 101 -16.19 38.58 -21.32
CA ASN A 101 -15.62 38.39 -19.98
C ASN A 101 -15.97 37.04 -19.32
N PHE A 102 -15.65 35.92 -19.98
CA PHE A 102 -15.91 34.57 -19.46
C PHE A 102 -14.66 33.83 -18.93
N SER A 103 -13.55 34.53 -18.65
CA SER A 103 -12.28 33.83 -18.28
C SER A 103 -12.40 33.00 -16.99
N LYS A 104 -13.11 33.52 -15.97
CA LYS A 104 -13.35 32.80 -14.71
C LYS A 104 -14.26 31.60 -14.86
N GLY A 105 -15.26 31.67 -15.74
CA GLY A 105 -16.14 30.54 -16.01
C GLY A 105 -15.40 29.39 -16.69
N LYS A 106 -14.44 29.70 -17.58
CA LYS A 106 -13.55 28.69 -18.17
C LYS A 106 -12.66 28.03 -17.11
N GLN A 107 -12.06 28.80 -16.21
CA GLN A 107 -11.28 28.26 -15.08
C GLN A 107 -12.12 27.36 -14.16
N GLY A 108 -13.38 27.75 -13.91
CA GLY A 108 -14.32 26.94 -13.15
C GLY A 108 -14.58 25.59 -13.80
N ILE A 109 -14.90 25.58 -15.11
CA ILE A 109 -15.12 24.34 -15.87
C ILE A 109 -13.90 23.41 -15.78
N GLU A 110 -12.70 23.94 -16.04
CA GLU A 110 -11.45 23.16 -15.97
C GLU A 110 -11.23 22.56 -14.56
N LEU A 111 -11.53 23.30 -13.50
CA LEU A 111 -11.42 22.82 -12.13
C LEU A 111 -12.40 21.67 -11.84
N PHE A 112 -13.69 21.84 -12.17
CA PHE A 112 -14.69 20.80 -11.91
C PHE A 112 -14.46 19.55 -12.78
N GLU A 113 -13.97 19.72 -14.01
CA GLU A 113 -13.52 18.59 -14.84
C GLU A 113 -12.33 17.84 -14.21
N SER A 114 -11.37 18.56 -13.60
CA SER A 114 -10.24 17.92 -12.92
C SER A 114 -10.70 17.08 -11.72
N TRP A 115 -11.66 17.58 -10.92
CA TRP A 115 -12.22 16.83 -9.80
C TRP A 115 -12.97 15.58 -10.27
N LYS A 116 -13.67 15.64 -11.40
CA LYS A 116 -14.32 14.47 -12.01
C LYS A 116 -13.30 13.40 -12.41
N GLN A 117 -12.16 13.80 -12.97
CA GLN A 117 -11.07 12.87 -13.28
C GLN A 117 -10.48 12.23 -12.02
N GLU A 118 -10.33 12.99 -10.94
CA GLU A 118 -9.89 12.45 -9.65
C GLU A 118 -10.89 11.43 -9.08
N LEU A 119 -12.20 11.72 -9.16
CA LEU A 119 -13.24 10.79 -8.71
C LEU A 119 -13.25 9.48 -9.51
N GLU A 120 -13.07 9.54 -10.83
CA GLU A 120 -12.94 8.34 -11.67
C GLU A 120 -11.70 7.50 -11.29
N ARG A 121 -10.58 8.15 -10.97
CA ARG A 121 -9.37 7.45 -10.48
C ARG A 121 -9.60 6.78 -9.14
N ILE A 122 -10.30 7.45 -8.22
CA ILE A 122 -10.71 6.89 -6.94
C ILE A 122 -11.59 5.66 -7.15
N LYS A 123 -12.64 5.76 -7.99
CA LYS A 123 -13.52 4.62 -8.34
C LYS A 123 -12.77 3.45 -8.97
N ALA A 124 -11.73 3.73 -9.76
CA ALA A 124 -10.86 2.70 -10.35
C ALA A 124 -9.86 2.08 -9.36
N GLY A 125 -9.79 2.58 -8.11
CA GLY A 125 -8.80 2.16 -7.12
C GLY A 125 -7.36 2.56 -7.49
N GLN A 126 -7.21 3.61 -8.30
CA GLN A 126 -5.94 4.15 -8.81
C GLN A 126 -5.56 5.45 -8.08
N GLU A 127 -5.69 5.42 -6.76
CA GLU A 127 -5.25 6.46 -5.83
C GLU A 127 -3.72 6.57 -5.80
#